data_AF-A0A354I359-F1
#
_entry.id   AF-A0A354I359-F1
#
_cell.length_a   1.000
_cell.length_b   1.000
_cell.length_c   1.000
_cell.angle_alpha   90.00
_cell.angle_beta   90.00
_cell.angle_gamma   90.00
#
_symmetry.space_group_name_H-M   'P 1'
#
loop_
_entity.id
_entity.type
_entity.pdbx_description
1 polymer ?
#
loop_
_entity_poly.entity_id
_entity_poly.type
_entity_poly.pdbx_seq_one_letter_code
_entity_poly.pdbx_strand_id
1 'polypeptide(L)'
;MKRKWIVVIFVLCLAAAGAGVLIWQGNSTKKDFEGVQEQLKQDGNAISKERKNSNSRKTEDRELSSGDGEKEIENTSEQPDEQTGICKSLLQTEGKTLQDRILTPEGYQRINCKKGSFGEFLRSYPLKKHGSPVLLYNGEEKGNQSAHAAVFKLPIENEDLQQCADSIMRMYAEYFWKTGQKERIRFHFVDGFLAEYTKWRDGYRIQAGNNSSSWVKSAAYNDSYSNFKKFMRIVFAYAGTLSMEEEAKKISMEKLKIGDIFIKGASPGHVVMAVDVCKNEEGKKAFLLAQGYMPAQEFQLLKNPLHEEDLWYYEEEIGDTFQTPEYSFEKDSLRRLPY
;
A
#
# COMPACT_ATOMS: atom_id res chain seq x y z
N MET A 1 44.66 -6.56 59.21
CA MET A 1 43.95 -7.78 58.77
C MET A 1 42.53 -7.78 59.33
N LYS A 2 41.47 -7.89 58.50
CA LYS A 2 40.10 -8.22 58.92
C LYS A 2 39.46 -9.10 57.82
N ARG A 3 38.67 -10.11 58.20
CA ARG A 3 38.06 -11.09 57.28
C ARG A 3 36.83 -10.51 56.59
N LYS A 4 36.61 -10.84 55.32
CA LYS A 4 35.33 -10.67 54.62
C LYS A 4 34.40 -11.83 54.96
N TRP A 5 33.10 -11.57 55.06
CA TRP A 5 32.06 -12.60 55.00
C TRP A 5 31.56 -12.77 53.57
N ILE A 6 31.13 -13.97 53.22
CA ILE A 6 30.36 -14.27 52.01
C ILE A 6 29.03 -14.83 52.49
N VAL A 7 27.92 -14.28 51.99
CA VAL A 7 26.58 -14.83 52.18
C VAL A 7 26.18 -15.52 50.89
N VAL A 8 25.85 -16.81 50.98
CA VAL A 8 25.26 -17.59 49.89
C VAL A 8 23.78 -17.79 50.23
N ILE A 9 22.90 -17.43 49.30
CA ILE A 9 21.50 -17.87 49.31
C ILE A 9 21.20 -18.45 47.93
N PHE A 10 20.62 -19.64 47.93
CA PHE A 10 20.27 -20.43 46.73
C PHE A 10 18.77 -20.72 46.82
N VAL A 11 18.01 -20.39 45.78
CA VAL A 11 16.65 -20.91 45.55
C VAL A 11 16.50 -21.16 44.05
N LEU A 12 16.04 -22.36 43.67
CA LEU A 12 15.73 -22.73 42.29
C LEU A 12 14.25 -22.46 42.00
N CYS A 13 13.90 -22.22 40.72
CA CYS A 13 12.81 -22.97 40.10
C CYS A 13 12.88 -23.02 38.55
N LEU A 14 13.08 -24.25 38.08
CA LEU A 14 12.85 -24.87 36.77
C LEU A 14 12.03 -24.15 35.67
N ALA A 15 12.55 -24.26 34.43
CA ALA A 15 11.90 -24.76 33.19
C ALA A 15 10.62 -24.08 32.61
N ALA A 16 10.39 -24.05 31.29
CA ALA A 16 11.27 -24.24 30.12
C ALA A 16 10.57 -23.74 28.83
N ALA A 17 11.32 -23.08 27.93
CA ALA A 17 10.93 -22.81 26.54
C ALA A 17 12.17 -22.37 25.73
N GLY A 18 13.02 -23.31 25.30
CA GLY A 18 14.26 -23.03 24.57
C GLY A 18 14.33 -23.74 23.22
N ALA A 19 15.00 -23.11 22.26
CA ALA A 19 15.11 -23.45 20.83
C ALA A 19 13.85 -23.13 19.98
N GLY A 20 13.97 -22.18 19.05
CA GLY A 20 12.91 -21.83 18.10
C GLY A 20 13.07 -20.49 17.36
N VAL A 21 13.85 -19.53 17.88
CA VAL A 21 13.98 -18.17 17.28
C VAL A 21 15.46 -17.75 17.16
N LEU A 22 16.16 -18.33 16.19
CA LEU A 22 17.42 -17.83 15.64
C LEU A 22 17.61 -18.46 14.23
N ILE A 23 18.33 -17.76 13.34
CA ILE A 23 18.49 -18.11 11.90
C ILE A 23 17.23 -17.83 11.04
N TRP A 24 16.78 -16.57 11.00
CA TRP A 24 15.91 -16.06 9.91
C TRP A 24 16.35 -14.67 9.36
N GLN A 25 17.61 -14.26 9.56
CA GLN A 25 18.07 -12.89 9.22
C GLN A 25 19.38 -12.83 8.43
N GLY A 26 19.74 -13.90 7.71
CA GLY A 26 20.97 -13.92 6.87
C GLY A 26 20.90 -14.69 5.55
N ASN A 27 19.89 -15.53 5.33
CA ASN A 27 19.84 -16.45 4.17
C ASN A 27 18.71 -16.20 3.16
N SER A 28 17.63 -15.48 3.50
CA SER A 28 16.59 -15.13 2.51
C SER A 28 17.14 -14.08 1.55
N THR A 29 17.45 -12.89 2.08
CA THR A 29 17.95 -11.73 1.32
C THR A 29 19.05 -12.09 0.30
N LYS A 30 19.98 -12.99 0.62
CA LYS A 30 21.02 -13.42 -0.34
C LYS A 30 20.46 -14.28 -1.49
N LYS A 31 19.56 -15.24 -1.22
CA LYS A 31 18.91 -16.05 -2.26
C LYS A 31 17.99 -15.20 -3.14
N ASP A 32 17.23 -14.31 -2.50
CA ASP A 32 16.26 -13.46 -3.18
C ASP A 32 17.00 -12.45 -4.09
N PHE A 33 18.12 -11.89 -3.62
CA PHE A 33 19.05 -11.04 -4.37
C PHE A 33 19.74 -11.77 -5.55
N GLU A 34 20.24 -12.99 -5.34
CA GLU A 34 20.85 -13.81 -6.40
C GLU A 34 19.80 -14.15 -7.48
N GLY A 35 18.58 -14.50 -7.08
CA GLY A 35 17.44 -14.73 -7.97
C GLY A 35 17.10 -13.51 -8.83
N VAL A 36 16.95 -12.33 -8.23
CA VAL A 36 16.67 -11.08 -8.98
C VAL A 36 17.80 -10.76 -9.97
N GLN A 37 19.06 -10.87 -9.56
CA GLN A 37 20.19 -10.61 -10.48
C GLN A 37 20.34 -11.65 -11.60
N GLU A 38 19.96 -12.91 -11.37
CA GLU A 38 20.03 -13.97 -12.38
C GLU A 38 18.86 -13.90 -13.37
N GLN A 39 17.64 -13.66 -12.87
CA GLN A 39 16.45 -13.52 -13.69
C GLN A 39 16.53 -12.27 -14.60
N LEU A 40 17.12 -11.16 -14.12
CA LEU A 40 17.40 -9.98 -14.94
C LEU A 40 18.41 -10.24 -16.08
N LYS A 41 19.27 -11.26 -15.98
CA LYS A 41 20.15 -11.70 -17.09
C LYS A 41 19.38 -12.55 -18.09
N GLN A 42 18.50 -13.45 -17.63
CA GLN A 42 17.67 -14.30 -18.50
C GLN A 42 16.67 -13.47 -19.33
N ASP A 43 16.04 -12.47 -18.70
CA ASP A 43 15.15 -11.48 -19.32
C ASP A 43 15.80 -10.68 -20.47
N GLY A 44 17.14 -10.66 -20.56
CA GLY A 44 17.89 -10.02 -21.63
C GLY A 44 17.94 -10.82 -22.94
N ASN A 45 17.83 -12.16 -22.86
CA ASN A 45 17.87 -13.05 -24.03
C ASN A 45 16.48 -13.44 -24.55
N ALA A 46 15.42 -13.28 -23.75
CA ALA A 46 14.07 -13.76 -24.04
C ALA A 46 13.18 -12.79 -24.83
N ILE A 47 13.73 -11.99 -25.76
CA ILE A 47 12.96 -11.08 -26.63
C ILE A 47 13.26 -11.33 -28.12
N SER A 48 12.98 -12.56 -28.57
CA SER A 48 12.69 -12.85 -29.98
C SER A 48 11.69 -14.00 -30.06
N LYS A 49 10.74 -13.95 -31.02
CA LYS A 49 9.50 -14.75 -31.10
C LYS A 49 8.47 -14.38 -30.01
N GLU A 50 7.17 -14.30 -30.27
CA GLU A 50 6.47 -14.23 -31.57
C GLU A 50 5.15 -13.42 -31.46
N ARG A 51 4.38 -13.31 -32.55
CA ARG A 51 3.21 -12.40 -32.66
C ARG A 51 2.02 -13.09 -33.35
N LYS A 52 0.80 -12.62 -33.05
CA LYS A 52 -0.52 -13.01 -33.64
C LYS A 52 -1.05 -14.34 -33.06
N ASN A 53 -2.35 -14.58 -32.93
CA ASN A 53 -3.42 -14.26 -33.90
C ASN A 53 -4.76 -13.80 -33.28
N SER A 54 -5.77 -13.49 -34.12
CA SER A 54 -7.01 -12.79 -33.73
C SER A 54 -8.27 -13.20 -34.53
N ASN A 55 -9.45 -13.27 -33.88
CA ASN A 55 -10.81 -12.98 -34.40
C ASN A 55 -11.86 -13.20 -33.26
N SER A 56 -12.95 -12.42 -33.06
CA SER A 56 -14.20 -12.20 -33.85
C SER A 56 -15.18 -13.39 -33.77
N ARG A 57 -16.51 -13.29 -33.52
CA ARG A 57 -17.54 -12.24 -33.84
C ARG A 57 -18.87 -12.45 -33.05
N LYS A 58 -19.69 -11.37 -32.92
CA LYS A 58 -21.19 -11.28 -32.83
C LYS A 58 -21.93 -11.99 -31.65
N THR A 59 -23.05 -11.53 -31.04
CA THR A 59 -24.33 -10.85 -31.42
C THR A 59 -25.31 -11.74 -32.21
N GLU A 60 -26.65 -11.59 -32.23
CA GLU A 60 -27.70 -10.60 -31.82
C GLU A 60 -28.91 -11.39 -31.17
N ASP A 61 -29.93 -10.93 -30.41
CA ASP A 61 -30.40 -9.62 -29.88
C ASP A 61 -31.11 -9.68 -28.47
N ARG A 62 -32.39 -10.14 -28.31
CA ARG A 62 -33.27 -9.92 -27.10
C ARG A 62 -34.42 -10.94 -26.88
N GLU A 63 -35.05 -10.92 -25.69
CA GLU A 63 -36.54 -10.91 -25.54
C GLU A 63 -36.99 -10.20 -24.22
N LEU A 64 -38.27 -9.83 -24.08
CA LEU A 64 -38.84 -9.13 -22.90
C LEU A 64 -39.95 -9.95 -22.21
N SER A 65 -40.12 -9.75 -20.90
CA SER A 65 -41.37 -10.04 -20.20
C SER A 65 -41.61 -9.01 -19.08
N SER A 66 -42.85 -8.54 -18.96
CA SER A 66 -43.31 -7.57 -17.96
C SER A 66 -44.03 -8.26 -16.82
N GLY A 67 -43.76 -7.84 -15.58
CA GLY A 67 -44.49 -8.29 -14.40
C GLY A 67 -44.51 -7.20 -13.34
N ASP A 68 -45.61 -6.45 -13.29
CA ASP A 68 -45.87 -5.50 -12.22
C ASP A 68 -46.11 -6.27 -10.91
N GLY A 69 -45.40 -5.85 -9.86
CA GLY A 69 -45.51 -6.41 -8.52
C GLY A 69 -45.20 -5.31 -7.52
N GLU A 70 -46.23 -4.84 -6.83
CA GLU A 70 -46.12 -3.78 -5.82
C GLU A 70 -45.17 -4.23 -4.71
N LYS A 71 -44.06 -3.53 -4.54
CA LYS A 71 -43.15 -3.76 -3.40
C LYS A 71 -43.53 -2.84 -2.25
N GLU A 72 -43.93 -3.47 -1.15
CA GLU A 72 -44.01 -2.84 0.15
C GLU A 72 -42.67 -2.17 0.48
N ILE A 73 -42.72 -0.93 0.97
CA ILE A 73 -41.51 -0.17 1.33
C ILE A 73 -41.09 -0.61 2.74
N GLU A 74 -40.49 -1.80 2.84
CA GLU A 74 -39.78 -2.21 4.05
C GLU A 74 -38.56 -1.30 4.26
N ASN A 75 -38.48 -0.73 5.46
CA ASN A 75 -37.52 0.32 5.82
C ASN A 75 -36.11 -0.26 6.05
N THR A 76 -35.48 -0.71 4.97
CA THR A 76 -34.26 -1.54 4.93
C THR A 76 -32.94 -0.74 5.05
N SER A 77 -33.02 0.51 5.48
CA SER A 77 -31.94 1.51 5.51
C SER A 77 -30.90 1.30 6.61
N GLU A 78 -31.28 0.72 7.75
CA GLU A 78 -30.44 0.70 8.97
C GLU A 78 -29.55 -0.54 9.12
N GLN A 79 -29.82 -1.63 8.39
CA GLN A 79 -28.96 -2.83 8.45
C GLN A 79 -27.68 -2.62 7.61
N PRO A 80 -26.48 -2.94 8.12
CA PRO A 80 -25.22 -2.81 7.37
C PRO A 80 -25.14 -3.64 6.07
N ASP A 81 -24.10 -3.37 5.28
CA ASP A 81 -23.74 -4.19 4.12
C ASP A 81 -23.15 -5.54 4.57
N GLU A 82 -23.82 -6.64 4.21
CA GLU A 82 -23.47 -8.02 4.63
C GLU A 82 -22.02 -8.43 4.31
N GLN A 83 -21.39 -7.80 3.31
CA GLN A 83 -20.09 -8.20 2.80
C GLN A 83 -18.92 -7.41 3.41
N THR A 84 -19.18 -6.20 3.91
CA THR A 84 -18.15 -5.32 4.50
C THR A 84 -18.44 -4.89 5.93
N GLY A 85 -19.68 -5.05 6.42
CA GLY A 85 -20.13 -4.56 7.72
C GLY A 85 -20.40 -3.05 7.78
N ILE A 86 -20.21 -2.32 6.67
CA ILE A 86 -20.31 -0.85 6.64
C ILE A 86 -21.77 -0.41 6.63
N CYS A 87 -22.11 0.65 7.36
CA CYS A 87 -23.44 1.24 7.32
C CYS A 87 -23.80 1.73 5.89
N LYS A 88 -25.03 1.46 5.43
CA LYS A 88 -25.46 1.79 4.04
C LYS A 88 -25.44 3.29 3.73
N SER A 89 -25.50 4.16 4.74
CA SER A 89 -25.33 5.61 4.59
C SER A 89 -23.91 6.03 4.19
N LEU A 90 -22.91 5.19 4.47
CA LEU A 90 -21.49 5.42 4.20
C LEU A 90 -20.98 4.69 2.95
N LEU A 91 -21.80 3.84 2.33
CA LEU A 91 -21.38 2.93 1.25
C LEU A 91 -22.26 3.04 0.01
N GLN A 92 -21.63 3.03 -1.16
CA GLN A 92 -22.25 2.94 -2.48
C GLN A 92 -21.59 1.79 -3.27
N THR A 93 -22.20 0.61 -3.21
CA THR A 93 -21.63 -0.64 -3.73
C THR A 93 -21.25 -0.55 -5.22
N GLU A 94 -21.98 0.20 -6.04
CA GLU A 94 -21.67 0.42 -7.46
C GLU A 94 -20.57 1.45 -7.76
N GLY A 95 -20.10 2.20 -6.76
CA GLY A 95 -19.07 3.25 -6.92
C GLY A 95 -17.74 2.71 -7.44
N LYS A 96 -17.24 3.21 -8.58
CA LYS A 96 -16.08 2.60 -9.27
C LYS A 96 -14.72 3.15 -8.82
N THR A 97 -14.73 4.18 -7.98
CA THR A 97 -13.55 4.81 -7.38
C THR A 97 -13.76 5.03 -5.88
N LEU A 98 -12.72 5.43 -5.14
CA LEU A 98 -12.82 5.66 -3.69
C LEU A 98 -13.88 6.73 -3.35
N GLN A 99 -13.87 7.85 -4.08
CA GLN A 99 -14.83 8.93 -3.85
C GLN A 99 -16.28 8.58 -4.23
N ASP A 100 -16.47 7.61 -5.13
CA ASP A 100 -17.81 7.19 -5.57
C ASP A 100 -18.38 6.08 -4.69
N ARG A 101 -17.52 5.31 -3.97
CA ARG A 101 -17.94 4.16 -3.15
C ARG A 101 -18.06 4.46 -1.66
N ILE A 102 -17.18 5.26 -1.06
CA ILE A 102 -17.17 5.50 0.39
C ILE A 102 -17.61 6.94 0.68
N LEU A 103 -18.89 7.12 1.04
CA LEU A 103 -19.47 8.43 1.36
C LEU A 103 -18.86 8.99 2.65
N THR A 104 -19.05 10.30 2.88
CA THR A 104 -18.58 10.96 4.11
C THR A 104 -19.58 10.79 5.26
N PRO A 105 -19.11 10.83 6.52
CA PRO A 105 -19.99 10.81 7.69
C PRO A 105 -20.96 11.99 7.73
N GLU A 106 -21.99 11.89 8.56
CA GLU A 106 -22.94 13.00 8.77
C GLU A 106 -22.22 14.25 9.30
N GLY A 107 -22.58 15.43 8.78
CA GLY A 107 -21.91 16.70 9.08
C GLY A 107 -20.51 16.87 8.46
N TYR A 108 -19.92 15.83 7.85
CA TYR A 108 -18.61 15.89 7.21
C TYR A 108 -18.70 16.12 5.69
N GLN A 109 -17.81 16.97 5.16
CA GLN A 109 -17.67 17.27 3.74
C GLN A 109 -16.24 16.99 3.26
N ARG A 110 -16.07 16.39 2.08
CA ARG A 110 -14.73 16.12 1.51
C ARG A 110 -13.94 17.40 1.30
N ILE A 111 -12.67 17.41 1.72
CA ILE A 111 -11.78 18.55 1.46
C ILE A 111 -11.48 18.60 -0.05
N ASN A 112 -11.70 19.74 -0.70
CA ASN A 112 -11.50 19.88 -2.14
C ASN A 112 -10.05 19.59 -2.56
N CYS A 113 -9.88 18.70 -3.56
CA CYS A 113 -8.59 18.46 -4.20
C CYS A 113 -8.34 19.47 -5.32
N LYS A 114 -7.06 19.81 -5.57
CA LYS A 114 -6.69 20.56 -6.77
C LYS A 114 -6.77 19.63 -7.99
N LYS A 115 -7.31 20.11 -9.10
CA LYS A 115 -7.29 19.38 -10.37
C LYS A 115 -5.86 19.01 -10.80
N GLY A 116 -5.67 17.76 -11.23
CA GLY A 116 -4.37 17.18 -11.58
C GLY A 116 -3.44 16.93 -10.38
N SER A 117 -3.98 16.79 -9.16
CA SER A 117 -3.18 16.48 -7.96
C SER A 117 -3.26 15.01 -7.56
N PHE A 118 -2.29 14.57 -6.74
CA PHE A 118 -2.27 13.20 -6.20
C PHE A 118 -3.52 12.85 -5.39
N GLY A 119 -4.13 13.81 -4.68
CA GLY A 119 -5.37 13.58 -3.95
C GLY A 119 -6.60 13.35 -4.85
N GLU A 120 -6.68 14.07 -5.98
CA GLU A 120 -7.70 13.81 -7.01
C GLU A 120 -7.47 12.44 -7.66
N PHE A 121 -6.20 12.09 -7.93
CA PHE A 121 -5.80 10.80 -8.50
C PHE A 121 -6.12 9.61 -7.58
N LEU A 122 -5.88 9.73 -6.26
CA LEU A 122 -6.21 8.71 -5.27
C LEU A 122 -7.72 8.51 -5.15
N ARG A 123 -8.49 9.60 -5.01
CA ARG A 123 -9.96 9.56 -4.96
C ARG A 123 -10.56 8.89 -6.19
N SER A 124 -10.11 9.29 -7.37
CA SER A 124 -10.58 8.77 -8.66
C SER A 124 -9.89 7.46 -9.09
N TYR A 125 -9.04 6.86 -8.24
CA TYR A 125 -8.34 5.64 -8.61
C TYR A 125 -9.34 4.46 -8.75
N PRO A 126 -9.32 3.69 -9.86
CA PRO A 126 -10.26 2.59 -10.05
C PRO A 126 -10.14 1.50 -8.99
N LEU A 127 -11.25 1.17 -8.34
CA LEU A 127 -11.36 0.03 -7.42
C LEU A 127 -11.72 -1.26 -8.17
N LYS A 128 -11.54 -2.42 -7.52
CA LYS A 128 -12.22 -3.67 -7.91
C LYS A 128 -13.75 -3.54 -7.72
N LYS A 129 -14.50 -4.62 -8.01
CA LYS A 129 -15.92 -4.70 -7.62
C LYS A 129 -16.04 -4.62 -6.10
N HIS A 130 -17.21 -4.21 -5.60
CA HIS A 130 -17.56 -4.41 -4.19
C HIS A 130 -17.29 -5.86 -3.78
N GLY A 131 -16.87 -6.09 -2.55
CA GLY A 131 -16.67 -7.45 -2.03
C GLY A 131 -15.53 -8.27 -2.65
N SER A 132 -14.66 -7.68 -3.45
CA SER A 132 -13.51 -8.42 -4.01
C SER A 132 -12.49 -8.74 -2.90
N PRO A 133 -11.96 -9.97 -2.82
CA PRO A 133 -10.92 -10.30 -1.86
C PRO A 133 -9.60 -9.59 -2.20
N VAL A 134 -8.77 -9.38 -1.19
CA VAL A 134 -7.35 -9.01 -1.35
C VAL A 134 -6.59 -10.26 -1.75
N LEU A 135 -5.92 -10.20 -2.91
CA LEU A 135 -5.03 -11.27 -3.36
C LEU A 135 -3.57 -10.94 -2.99
N LEU A 136 -2.81 -11.99 -2.71
CA LEU A 136 -1.36 -11.97 -2.64
C LEU A 136 -0.76 -11.91 -4.07
N TYR A 137 0.55 -11.65 -4.17
CA TYR A 137 1.29 -11.58 -5.44
C TYR A 137 1.11 -12.84 -6.31
N ASN A 138 0.97 -14.02 -5.69
CA ASN A 138 0.79 -15.31 -6.37
C ASN A 138 -0.66 -15.59 -6.83
N GLY A 139 -1.61 -14.69 -6.52
CA GLY A 139 -3.03 -14.83 -6.84
C GLY A 139 -3.87 -15.59 -5.81
N GLU A 140 -3.28 -16.09 -4.71
CA GLU A 140 -4.02 -16.66 -3.59
C GLU A 140 -4.70 -15.57 -2.75
N GLU A 141 -5.77 -15.91 -2.04
CA GLU A 141 -6.42 -14.98 -1.11
C GLU A 141 -5.57 -14.76 0.14
N LYS A 142 -5.37 -13.48 0.51
CA LYS A 142 -4.73 -13.09 1.77
C LYS A 142 -5.54 -13.66 2.96
N GLY A 143 -4.89 -14.33 3.91
CA GLY A 143 -5.60 -15.00 5.02
C GLY A 143 -6.48 -14.10 5.91
N ASN A 144 -6.16 -12.80 6.01
CA ASN A 144 -6.95 -11.83 6.78
C ASN A 144 -7.83 -10.95 5.86
N GLN A 145 -8.98 -11.49 5.44
CA GLN A 145 -9.98 -10.77 4.62
C GLN A 145 -10.92 -9.84 5.43
N SER A 146 -10.83 -9.78 6.76
CA SER A 146 -11.68 -8.86 7.55
C SER A 146 -11.05 -7.46 7.72
N ALA A 147 -9.75 -7.31 7.49
CA ALA A 147 -9.01 -6.06 7.63
C ALA A 147 -9.37 -4.97 6.60
N HIS A 148 -9.95 -5.32 5.45
CA HIS A 148 -10.20 -4.39 4.34
C HIS A 148 -11.69 -4.21 4.01
N ALA A 149 -11.96 -3.14 3.26
CA ALA A 149 -13.29 -2.82 2.74
C ALA A 149 -13.32 -2.75 1.19
N ALA A 150 -12.21 -2.36 0.57
CA ALA A 150 -12.09 -2.29 -0.88
C ALA A 150 -10.65 -2.53 -1.34
N VAL A 151 -10.48 -2.97 -2.58
CA VAL A 151 -9.17 -3.24 -3.20
C VAL A 151 -8.97 -2.31 -4.39
N PHE A 152 -7.84 -1.60 -4.44
CA PHE A 152 -7.49 -0.74 -5.58
C PHE A 152 -6.99 -1.59 -6.75
N LYS A 153 -7.25 -1.17 -8.00
CA LYS A 153 -6.61 -1.75 -9.19
C LYS A 153 -5.17 -1.22 -9.37
N LEU A 154 -4.40 -1.20 -8.28
CA LEU A 154 -2.98 -0.93 -8.35
C LEU A 154 -2.30 -2.22 -8.86
N PRO A 155 -1.49 -2.18 -9.92
CA PRO A 155 -0.88 -3.41 -10.41
C PRO A 155 0.10 -3.98 -9.39
N ILE A 156 0.02 -5.28 -9.17
CA ILE A 156 1.02 -6.11 -8.50
C ILE A 156 1.65 -7.04 -9.56
N GLU A 157 2.90 -7.44 -9.34
CA GLU A 157 3.61 -8.42 -10.17
C GLU A 157 3.57 -9.79 -9.49
N ASN A 158 3.77 -10.90 -10.21
CA ASN A 158 3.80 -12.25 -9.64
C ASN A 158 5.14 -12.56 -8.95
N GLU A 159 5.53 -11.68 -8.02
CA GLU A 159 6.80 -11.69 -7.28
C GLU A 159 6.54 -11.12 -5.87
N ASP A 160 7.10 -11.74 -4.83
CA ASP A 160 6.92 -11.31 -3.43
C ASP A 160 7.78 -10.08 -3.09
N LEU A 161 7.49 -8.98 -3.78
CA LEU A 161 8.39 -7.83 -3.87
C LEU A 161 7.71 -6.47 -3.65
N GLN A 162 6.44 -6.29 -4.04
CA GLN A 162 5.73 -5.01 -3.82
C GLN A 162 5.07 -4.97 -2.43
N GLN A 163 5.89 -4.99 -1.37
CA GLN A 163 5.46 -5.11 0.01
C GLN A 163 5.23 -3.75 0.68
N CYS A 164 4.27 -3.65 1.59
CA CYS A 164 4.17 -2.51 2.54
C CYS A 164 4.33 -1.12 1.87
N ALA A 165 5.46 -0.44 2.09
CA ALA A 165 5.84 0.86 1.53
C ALA A 165 5.90 0.90 -0.01
N ASP A 166 6.26 -0.20 -0.66
CA ASP A 166 6.40 -0.29 -2.11
C ASP A 166 5.11 -0.03 -2.86
N SER A 167 3.97 -0.40 -2.27
CA SER A 167 2.66 -0.09 -2.86
C SER A 167 2.33 1.41 -2.79
N ILE A 168 2.85 2.14 -1.79
CA ILE A 168 2.75 3.60 -1.73
C ILE A 168 3.69 4.25 -2.74
N MET A 169 4.96 3.79 -2.82
CA MET A 169 5.90 4.24 -3.87
C MET A 169 5.32 3.98 -5.27
N ARG A 170 4.71 2.81 -5.49
CA ARG A 170 4.03 2.45 -6.74
C ARG A 170 2.85 3.38 -7.05
N MET A 171 2.03 3.71 -6.06
CA MET A 171 0.87 4.60 -6.26
C MET A 171 1.30 6.02 -6.69
N TYR A 172 2.34 6.58 -6.05
CA TYR A 172 2.98 7.83 -6.49
C TYR A 172 3.60 7.71 -7.88
N ALA A 173 4.34 6.62 -8.14
CA ALA A 173 4.96 6.36 -9.43
C ALA A 173 3.93 6.23 -10.57
N GLU A 174 2.78 5.58 -10.34
CA GLU A 174 1.67 5.47 -11.29
C GLU A 174 0.98 6.83 -11.54
N TYR A 175 0.86 7.69 -10.52
CA TYR A 175 0.37 9.06 -10.67
C TYR A 175 1.28 9.89 -11.56
N PHE A 176 2.58 9.94 -11.25
CA PHE A 176 3.58 10.62 -12.08
C PHE A 176 3.67 10.01 -13.48
N TRP A 177 3.52 8.69 -13.59
CA TRP A 177 3.50 7.99 -14.87
C TRP A 177 2.37 8.48 -15.76
N LYS A 178 1.13 8.49 -15.23
CA LYS A 178 -0.10 8.82 -15.97
C LYS A 178 -0.26 10.32 -16.22
N THR A 179 0.32 11.17 -15.39
CA THR A 179 0.34 12.64 -15.56
C THR A 179 1.55 13.18 -16.32
N GLY A 180 2.49 12.31 -16.74
CA GLY A 180 3.65 12.68 -17.55
C GLY A 180 4.84 13.25 -16.78
N GLN A 181 4.75 13.41 -15.46
CA GLN A 181 5.78 13.96 -14.56
C GLN A 181 6.93 12.96 -14.29
N LYS A 182 7.56 12.42 -15.35
CA LYS A 182 8.52 11.32 -15.26
C LYS A 182 9.76 11.65 -14.41
N GLU A 183 10.12 12.92 -14.35
CA GLU A 183 11.19 13.51 -13.53
C GLU A 183 10.94 13.47 -12.02
N ARG A 184 9.68 13.26 -11.59
CA ARG A 184 9.32 13.05 -10.18
C ARG A 184 9.35 11.57 -9.76
N ILE A 185 9.49 10.65 -10.71
CA ILE A 185 9.62 9.21 -10.42
C ILE A 185 11.06 8.94 -9.96
N ARG A 186 11.30 9.17 -8.66
CA ARG A 186 12.59 8.99 -8.00
C ARG A 186 12.40 8.65 -6.51
N PHE A 187 13.26 7.79 -5.98
CA PHE A 187 13.13 7.23 -4.63
C PHE A 187 14.52 7.01 -4.02
N HIS A 188 14.68 7.18 -2.71
CA HIS A 188 15.91 6.83 -2.02
C HIS A 188 15.94 5.36 -1.62
N PHE A 189 17.06 4.70 -1.87
CA PHE A 189 17.41 3.40 -1.32
C PHE A 189 17.84 3.52 0.15
N VAL A 190 17.95 2.38 0.84
CA VAL A 190 18.42 2.30 2.24
C VAL A 190 19.92 2.64 2.39
N ASP A 191 20.69 2.66 1.30
CA ASP A 191 22.07 3.18 1.27
C ASP A 191 22.13 4.70 0.97
N GLY A 192 20.98 5.38 0.91
CA GLY A 192 20.85 6.80 0.56
C GLY A 192 20.98 7.10 -0.95
N PHE A 193 21.11 6.09 -1.80
CA PHE A 193 21.21 6.29 -3.25
C PHE A 193 19.87 6.74 -3.85
N LEU A 194 19.87 7.86 -4.58
CA LEU A 194 18.70 8.33 -5.33
C LEU A 194 18.58 7.56 -6.65
N ALA A 195 17.61 6.65 -6.71
CA ALA A 195 17.17 6.01 -7.94
C ALA A 195 16.25 6.95 -8.72
N GLU A 196 16.56 7.21 -9.99
CA GLU A 196 15.89 8.18 -10.86
C GLU A 196 15.39 7.49 -12.13
N TYR A 197 14.09 7.51 -12.39
CA TYR A 197 13.54 6.86 -13.58
C TYR A 197 14.03 7.51 -14.89
N THR A 198 14.25 8.83 -14.89
CA THR A 198 14.83 9.57 -16.03
C THR A 198 16.16 8.96 -16.47
N LYS A 199 17.08 8.77 -15.53
CA LYS A 199 18.39 8.16 -15.78
C LYS A 199 18.28 6.69 -16.19
N TRP A 200 17.33 5.96 -15.62
CA TRP A 200 17.03 4.58 -16.02
C TRP A 200 16.49 4.45 -17.46
N ARG A 201 15.54 5.30 -17.87
CA ARG A 201 15.05 5.31 -19.27
C ARG A 201 16.12 5.76 -20.25
N ASP A 202 17.08 6.60 -19.83
CA ASP A 202 18.18 7.11 -20.67
C ASP A 202 19.35 6.11 -20.86
N GLY A 203 19.13 4.84 -20.48
CA GLY A 203 20.03 3.71 -20.73
C GLY A 203 20.99 3.35 -19.58
N TYR A 204 20.87 4.01 -18.43
CA TYR A 204 21.63 3.63 -17.24
C TYR A 204 20.92 2.53 -16.44
N ARG A 205 21.69 1.67 -15.79
CA ARG A 205 21.21 0.67 -14.83
C ARG A 205 21.90 0.90 -13.50
N ILE A 206 21.23 0.51 -12.42
CA ILE A 206 21.74 0.65 -11.07
C ILE A 206 22.54 -0.63 -10.76
N GLN A 207 23.84 -0.47 -10.48
CA GLN A 207 24.67 -1.51 -9.91
C GLN A 207 24.70 -1.27 -8.40
N ALA A 208 23.80 -1.94 -7.68
CA ALA A 208 23.81 -1.99 -6.23
C ALA A 208 24.98 -2.88 -5.74
N GLY A 209 25.58 -2.49 -4.62
CA GLY A 209 26.68 -3.22 -3.98
C GLY A 209 26.70 -2.97 -2.48
N ASN A 210 27.41 -3.82 -1.73
CA ASN A 210 27.31 -3.94 -0.27
C ASN A 210 27.55 -2.64 0.54
N ASN A 211 28.19 -1.64 -0.05
CA ASN A 211 28.56 -0.38 0.60
C ASN A 211 27.94 0.87 -0.07
N SER A 212 27.53 0.76 -1.34
CA SER A 212 26.91 1.84 -2.11
C SER A 212 26.44 1.35 -3.48
N SER A 213 25.34 1.93 -3.95
CA SER A 213 24.81 1.77 -5.29
C SER A 213 25.41 2.79 -6.27
N SER A 214 25.49 2.43 -7.55
CA SER A 214 26.10 3.25 -8.60
C SER A 214 25.37 3.16 -9.93
N TRP A 215 25.60 4.13 -10.83
CA TRP A 215 24.97 4.20 -12.14
C TRP A 215 25.94 3.78 -13.26
N VAL A 216 25.61 2.70 -13.98
CA VAL A 216 26.38 2.20 -15.13
C VAL A 216 25.55 2.34 -16.40
N LYS A 217 26.12 2.89 -17.49
CA LYS A 217 25.42 2.97 -18.78
C LYS A 217 25.61 1.66 -19.55
N SER A 218 24.53 0.91 -19.74
CA SER A 218 24.57 -0.45 -20.29
C SER A 218 23.39 -0.81 -21.21
N ALA A 219 22.46 0.12 -21.44
CA ALA A 219 21.30 -0.07 -22.30
C ALA A 219 21.06 1.14 -23.23
N ALA A 220 20.18 0.96 -24.21
CA ALA A 220 19.64 2.05 -25.03
C ALA A 220 18.49 2.79 -24.31
N TYR A 221 18.05 3.92 -24.89
CA TYR A 221 16.89 4.66 -24.41
C TYR A 221 15.61 3.81 -24.48
N ASN A 222 14.80 3.82 -23.42
CA ASN A 222 13.52 3.10 -23.36
C ASN A 222 12.57 3.72 -22.31
N ASP A 223 11.54 4.43 -22.78
CA ASP A 223 10.46 5.03 -21.98
C ASP A 223 9.15 4.22 -22.00
N SER A 224 9.21 2.93 -22.34
CA SER A 224 8.04 2.06 -22.28
C SER A 224 7.59 1.80 -20.82
N TYR A 225 6.29 1.57 -20.64
CA TYR A 225 5.74 1.17 -19.34
C TYR A 225 6.39 -0.12 -18.81
N SER A 226 6.76 -1.06 -19.69
CA SER A 226 7.51 -2.27 -19.31
C SER A 226 8.87 -1.93 -18.68
N ASN A 227 9.63 -1.00 -19.27
CA ASN A 227 10.91 -0.57 -18.68
C ASN A 227 10.73 0.23 -17.38
N PHE A 228 9.61 0.93 -17.21
CA PHE A 228 9.20 1.52 -15.93
C PHE A 228 8.89 0.45 -14.86
N LYS A 229 8.19 -0.65 -15.20
CA LYS A 229 8.00 -1.75 -14.25
C LYS A 229 9.33 -2.37 -13.83
N LYS A 230 10.30 -2.51 -14.75
CA LYS A 230 11.67 -2.97 -14.44
C LYS A 230 12.44 -2.00 -13.53
N PHE A 231 12.22 -0.68 -13.66
CA PHE A 231 12.73 0.30 -12.69
C PHE A 231 12.09 0.12 -11.32
N MET A 232 10.76 0.00 -11.24
CA MET A 232 10.07 -0.15 -9.95
C MET A 232 10.47 -1.44 -9.22
N ARG A 233 10.66 -2.57 -9.92
CA ARG A 233 11.22 -3.81 -9.32
C ARG A 233 12.61 -3.59 -8.69
N ILE A 234 13.44 -2.73 -9.29
CA ILE A 234 14.74 -2.35 -8.69
C ILE A 234 14.56 -1.40 -7.50
N VAL A 235 13.56 -0.51 -7.50
CA VAL A 235 13.25 0.33 -6.32
C VAL A 235 12.85 -0.55 -5.13
N PHE A 236 11.90 -1.46 -5.32
CA PHE A 236 11.39 -2.34 -4.25
C PHE A 236 12.46 -3.29 -3.67
N ALA A 237 13.52 -3.57 -4.43
CA ALA A 237 14.62 -4.43 -3.97
C ALA A 237 15.65 -3.71 -3.06
N TYR A 238 15.65 -2.37 -3.00
CA TYR A 238 16.68 -1.59 -2.29
C TYR A 238 16.16 -0.38 -1.51
N ALA A 239 14.90 0.03 -1.71
CA ALA A 239 14.17 0.99 -0.88
C ALA A 239 13.22 0.26 0.09
N GLY A 240 12.47 1.00 0.90
CA GLY A 240 11.42 0.43 1.75
C GLY A 240 11.01 1.37 2.87
N THR A 241 10.36 0.83 3.91
CA THR A 241 9.85 1.60 5.05
C THR A 241 10.95 2.40 5.79
N LEU A 242 12.21 1.93 5.78
CA LEU A 242 13.34 2.65 6.37
C LEU A 242 13.68 3.92 5.58
N SER A 243 14.05 3.80 4.29
CA SER A 243 14.42 4.97 3.47
C SER A 243 13.24 5.91 3.25
N MET A 244 12.01 5.37 3.20
CA MET A 244 10.78 6.16 3.18
C MET A 244 10.60 6.99 4.45
N GLU A 245 10.91 6.46 5.65
CA GLU A 245 10.81 7.24 6.89
C GLU A 245 11.89 8.33 6.96
N GLU A 246 13.11 8.02 6.53
CA GLU A 246 14.25 8.96 6.52
C GLU A 246 14.02 10.17 5.61
N GLU A 247 13.43 9.97 4.42
CA GLU A 247 13.12 11.09 3.50
C GLU A 247 11.80 11.82 3.84
N ALA A 248 10.92 11.23 4.64
CA ALA A 248 9.62 11.79 4.97
C ALA A 248 9.66 12.76 6.17
N LYS A 249 9.03 13.93 6.00
CA LYS A 249 8.99 14.99 7.02
C LYS A 249 7.82 14.80 7.98
N LYS A 250 8.05 14.85 9.30
CA LYS A 250 6.97 14.85 10.33
C LYS A 250 5.95 15.99 10.12
N ILE A 251 4.67 15.69 10.35
CA ILE A 251 3.50 16.58 10.17
C ILE A 251 2.58 16.46 11.40
N SER A 252 1.93 17.56 11.81
CA SER A 252 0.88 17.53 12.85
C SER A 252 -0.48 17.16 12.25
N MET A 253 -1.36 16.53 13.04
CA MET A 253 -2.71 16.11 12.59
C MET A 253 -3.49 17.23 11.90
N GLU A 254 -3.48 18.45 12.46
CA GLU A 254 -4.06 19.67 11.88
C GLU A 254 -3.63 19.94 10.42
N LYS A 255 -2.47 19.41 10.01
CA LYS A 255 -1.84 19.58 8.69
C LYS A 255 -1.87 18.31 7.83
N LEU A 256 -2.49 17.22 8.33
CA LEU A 256 -2.82 15.98 7.59
C LEU A 256 -3.60 16.28 6.31
N LYS A 257 -3.23 15.61 5.21
CA LYS A 257 -3.82 15.67 3.88
C LYS A 257 -3.74 14.30 3.20
N ILE A 258 -4.50 14.12 2.11
CA ILE A 258 -4.40 12.96 1.22
C ILE A 258 -2.97 12.84 0.67
N GLY A 259 -2.38 11.66 0.78
CA GLY A 259 -0.98 11.36 0.45
C GLY A 259 0.00 11.44 1.62
N ASP A 260 -0.43 11.90 2.80
CA ASP A 260 0.36 11.74 4.02
C ASP A 260 0.32 10.29 4.50
N ILE A 261 1.32 9.90 5.29
CA ILE A 261 1.54 8.53 5.75
C ILE A 261 1.71 8.46 7.26
N PHE A 262 1.25 7.39 7.89
CA PHE A 262 1.68 6.99 9.23
C PHE A 262 2.70 5.86 9.06
N ILE A 263 3.93 6.05 9.56
CA ILE A 263 5.08 5.20 9.23
C ILE A 263 5.97 4.91 10.43
N LYS A 264 6.46 3.66 10.52
CA LYS A 264 7.45 3.23 11.51
C LYS A 264 8.50 2.34 10.85
N GLY A 265 9.66 2.92 10.56
CA GLY A 265 10.87 2.27 10.03
C GLY A 265 11.58 1.45 11.11
N ALA A 266 11.01 0.30 11.43
CA ALA A 266 11.53 -0.64 12.43
C ALA A 266 11.55 -2.07 11.88
N SER A 267 11.88 -3.04 12.73
CA SER A 267 11.74 -4.48 12.45
C SER A 267 11.01 -5.14 13.63
N PRO A 268 9.69 -5.40 13.55
CA PRO A 268 8.80 -5.14 12.42
C PRO A 268 8.40 -3.66 12.29
N GLY A 269 8.39 -3.17 11.05
CA GLY A 269 7.98 -1.82 10.67
C GLY A 269 6.83 -1.84 9.67
N HIS A 270 6.07 -0.76 9.58
CA HIS A 270 4.91 -0.67 8.69
C HIS A 270 4.64 0.77 8.21
N VAL A 271 3.85 0.91 7.15
CA VAL A 271 3.32 2.20 6.70
C VAL A 271 1.91 2.08 6.10
N VAL A 272 1.06 3.05 6.41
CA VAL A 272 -0.27 3.25 5.83
C VAL A 272 -0.42 4.69 5.30
N MET A 273 -1.22 4.89 4.26
CA MET A 273 -1.42 6.19 3.59
C MET A 273 -2.85 6.71 3.75
N ALA A 274 -3.00 8.00 4.04
CA ALA A 274 -4.28 8.69 3.98
C ALA A 274 -4.74 8.87 2.53
N VAL A 275 -5.83 8.21 2.12
CA VAL A 275 -6.33 8.18 0.73
C VAL A 275 -7.56 9.04 0.47
N ASP A 276 -8.34 9.36 1.52
CA ASP A 276 -9.33 10.44 1.50
C ASP A 276 -9.28 11.21 2.83
N VAL A 277 -9.71 12.48 2.80
CA VAL A 277 -9.86 13.36 3.96
C VAL A 277 -11.11 14.23 3.79
N CYS A 278 -12.00 14.19 4.76
CA CYS A 278 -13.13 15.08 4.92
C CYS A 278 -12.98 15.93 6.19
N LYS A 279 -13.84 16.93 6.36
CA LYS A 279 -13.91 17.76 7.58
C LYS A 279 -15.34 18.16 7.92
N ASN A 280 -15.63 18.39 9.19
CA ASN A 280 -16.90 18.99 9.61
C ASN A 280 -16.86 20.54 9.51
N GLU A 281 -17.91 21.20 10.02
CA GLU A 281 -18.01 22.66 10.06
C GLU A 281 -17.00 23.30 11.02
N GLU A 282 -16.74 22.68 12.18
CA GLU A 282 -15.69 23.08 13.13
C GLU A 282 -14.27 22.97 12.55
N GLY A 283 -14.10 22.19 11.48
CA GLY A 283 -12.82 21.93 10.83
C GLY A 283 -12.07 20.70 11.33
N LYS A 284 -12.64 19.93 12.28
CA LYS A 284 -12.18 18.58 12.64
C LYS A 284 -12.15 17.71 11.39
N LYS A 285 -11.14 16.86 11.24
CA LYS A 285 -11.05 15.94 10.09
C LYS A 285 -11.48 14.53 10.44
N ALA A 286 -11.94 13.84 9.41
CA ALA A 286 -11.84 12.39 9.35
C ALA A 286 -11.08 11.97 8.08
N PHE A 287 -10.40 10.84 8.12
CA PHE A 287 -9.57 10.34 7.01
C PHE A 287 -9.73 8.83 6.78
N LEU A 288 -9.50 8.39 5.54
CA LEU A 288 -9.49 6.99 5.14
C LEU A 288 -8.06 6.49 4.96
N LEU A 289 -7.75 5.28 5.45
CA LEU A 289 -6.42 4.67 5.38
C LEU A 289 -6.36 3.50 4.38
N ALA A 290 -5.28 3.42 3.62
CA ALA A 290 -4.97 2.29 2.75
C ALA A 290 -3.51 1.86 2.85
N GLN A 291 -3.21 0.61 2.55
CA GLN A 291 -1.89 0.00 2.71
C GLN A 291 -1.59 -1.03 1.61
N GLY A 292 -0.32 -1.41 1.47
CA GLY A 292 0.06 -2.79 1.15
C GLY A 292 0.55 -3.48 2.43
N TYR A 293 0.89 -4.77 2.40
CA TYR A 293 1.41 -5.48 3.58
C TYR A 293 2.45 -6.54 3.18
N MET A 294 2.75 -7.50 4.05
CA MET A 294 3.69 -8.62 3.83
C MET A 294 2.97 -9.97 4.06
N PRO A 295 3.10 -11.00 3.18
CA PRO A 295 3.70 -10.96 1.83
C PRO A 295 3.07 -9.91 0.91
N ALA A 296 3.71 -9.65 -0.23
CA ALA A 296 3.25 -8.67 -1.21
C ALA A 296 1.82 -8.97 -1.65
N GLN A 297 0.97 -7.95 -1.67
CA GLN A 297 -0.47 -8.07 -1.86
C GLN A 297 -1.09 -6.80 -2.42
N GLU A 298 -2.27 -6.92 -3.01
CA GLU A 298 -2.96 -5.83 -3.69
C GLU A 298 -3.37 -4.70 -2.73
N PHE A 299 -2.92 -3.48 -3.03
CA PHE A 299 -3.15 -2.28 -2.21
C PHE A 299 -4.63 -2.11 -1.84
N GLN A 300 -4.91 -2.10 -0.54
CA GLN A 300 -6.26 -2.21 0.02
C GLN A 300 -6.65 -1.03 0.93
N LEU A 301 -7.92 -0.65 0.89
CA LEU A 301 -8.57 0.27 1.83
C LEU A 301 -8.89 -0.49 3.13
N LEU A 302 -8.45 0.03 4.27
CA LEU A 302 -8.61 -0.59 5.59
C LEU A 302 -9.98 -0.26 6.22
N LYS A 303 -10.43 -1.13 7.13
CA LYS A 303 -11.48 -0.79 8.12
C LYS A 303 -10.91 0.03 9.27
N ASN A 304 -11.76 0.72 10.02
CA ASN A 304 -11.38 1.28 11.32
C ASN A 304 -11.73 0.26 12.42
N PRO A 305 -10.76 -0.28 13.20
CA PRO A 305 -11.06 -1.24 14.26
C PRO A 305 -11.76 -0.62 15.47
N LEU A 306 -11.91 0.71 15.53
CA LEU A 306 -12.68 1.42 16.56
C LEU A 306 -14.19 1.47 16.25
N HIS A 307 -14.57 1.41 14.96
CA HIS A 307 -15.95 1.54 14.49
C HIS A 307 -16.28 0.44 13.47
N GLU A 308 -17.00 -0.60 13.88
CA GLU A 308 -17.23 -1.78 13.02
C GLU A 308 -17.97 -1.44 11.70
N GLU A 309 -18.83 -0.41 11.73
CA GLU A 309 -19.66 0.03 10.60
C GLU A 309 -19.11 1.25 9.83
N ASP A 310 -17.96 1.81 10.22
CA ASP A 310 -17.37 3.01 9.61
C ASP A 310 -15.89 2.77 9.22
N LEU A 311 -15.47 3.33 8.09
CA LEU A 311 -14.08 3.29 7.63
C LEU A 311 -13.29 4.56 8.00
N TRP A 312 -13.97 5.63 8.39
CA TRP A 312 -13.36 6.91 8.70
C TRP A 312 -12.69 6.90 10.07
N TYR A 313 -11.46 7.42 10.11
CA TYR A 313 -10.67 7.64 11.31
C TYR A 313 -10.79 9.12 11.68
N TYR A 314 -11.28 9.44 12.89
CA TYR A 314 -11.54 10.82 13.30
C TYR A 314 -10.33 11.42 14.02
N GLU A 315 -9.98 12.66 13.69
CA GLU A 315 -8.77 13.35 14.17
C GLU A 315 -8.70 13.50 15.70
N GLU A 316 -9.87 13.57 16.35
CA GLU A 316 -10.03 13.68 17.81
C GLU A 316 -9.93 12.34 18.55
N GLU A 317 -10.09 11.21 17.87
CA GLU A 317 -9.90 9.86 18.42
C GLU A 317 -8.43 9.42 18.42
N ILE A 318 -7.57 10.13 17.68
CA ILE A 318 -6.13 9.85 17.62
C ILE A 318 -5.46 10.32 18.91
N GLY A 319 -5.47 9.46 19.93
CA GLY A 319 -4.66 9.58 21.14
C GLY A 319 -3.15 9.39 20.86
N ASP A 320 -2.36 9.13 21.89
CA ASP A 320 -0.90 8.93 21.75
C ASP A 320 -0.54 7.76 20.81
N THR A 321 -1.42 6.76 20.76
CA THR A 321 -1.43 5.70 19.74
C THR A 321 -2.83 5.50 19.17
N PHE A 322 -2.91 4.91 17.98
CA PHE A 322 -4.15 4.39 17.40
C PHE A 322 -3.90 3.06 16.68
N GLN A 323 -4.96 2.29 16.44
CA GLN A 323 -4.88 0.97 15.81
C GLN A 323 -5.40 1.03 14.38
N THR A 324 -4.73 0.33 13.46
CA THR A 324 -5.33 -0.19 12.22
C THR A 324 -5.51 -1.70 12.37
N PRO A 325 -6.25 -2.39 11.48
CA PRO A 325 -6.55 -3.82 11.65
C PRO A 325 -5.33 -4.75 11.67
N GLU A 326 -4.13 -4.27 11.29
CA GLU A 326 -2.90 -5.08 11.19
C GLU A 326 -1.65 -4.41 11.79
N TYR A 327 -1.76 -3.20 12.35
CA TYR A 327 -0.64 -2.51 13.02
C TYR A 327 -1.12 -1.44 14.01
N SER A 328 -0.26 -1.01 14.94
CA SER A 328 -0.53 0.11 15.85
C SER A 328 0.50 1.22 15.64
N PHE A 329 0.02 2.45 15.47
CA PHE A 329 0.85 3.61 15.17
C PHE A 329 0.84 4.61 16.34
N GLU A 330 1.98 5.21 16.62
CA GLU A 330 2.10 6.38 17.50
C GLU A 330 1.65 7.63 16.75
N LYS A 331 1.02 8.60 17.42
CA LYS A 331 0.55 9.87 16.81
C LYS A 331 1.66 10.61 16.06
N ASP A 332 2.86 10.52 16.61
CA ASP A 332 4.08 11.15 16.11
C ASP A 332 4.71 10.45 14.87
N SER A 333 4.06 9.39 14.37
CA SER A 333 4.43 8.69 13.12
C SER A 333 3.87 9.34 11.84
N LEU A 334 3.02 10.37 11.97
CA LEU A 334 2.47 11.09 10.81
C LEU A 334 3.58 11.88 10.08
N ARG A 335 3.79 11.54 8.81
CA ARG A 335 4.78 12.17 7.92
C ARG A 335 4.20 12.47 6.54
N ARG A 336 4.88 13.37 5.81
CA ARG A 336 4.63 13.69 4.40
C ARG A 336 5.87 13.40 3.56
N LEU A 337 5.64 12.72 2.45
CA LEU A 337 6.67 12.34 1.47
C LEU A 337 7.12 13.55 0.63
N PRO A 338 8.38 13.57 0.16
CA PRO A 338 8.95 14.68 -0.62
C PRO A 338 8.67 14.62 -2.14
N TYR A 339 7.80 13.69 -2.57
CA TYR A 339 7.55 13.32 -3.97
C TYR A 339 6.79 14.37 -4.78
#